data_AF-A0A1F3MHX6-F1
#
_entry.id   AF-A0A1F3MHX6-F1
#
_cell.length_a   1.000
_cell.length_b   1.000
_cell.length_c   1.000
_cell.angle_alpha   90.00
_cell.angle_beta   90.00
_cell.angle_gamma   90.00
#
_symmetry.space_group_name_H-M   'P 1'
#
loop_
_entity.id
_entity.type
_entity.pdbx_description
1 polymer ?
#
loop_
_entity_poly.entity_id
_entity_poly.type
_entity_poly.pdbx_seq_one_letter_code
_entity_poly.pdbx_strand_id
1 'polypeptide(L)' 'MVLEGNPNSVTDAGVGALCARTAVKGAFLNVKINASGLEDKEYVKKVLQEGNTIEANAVKLEEEIMAILKDRIG' A
#
# COMPACT_ATOMS: atom_id res chain seq x y z
N MET A 1 -12.92 -1.32 10.02
CA MET A 1 -12.32 -0.34 10.97
C MET A 1 -12.69 1.10 10.63
N VAL A 2 -12.44 1.60 9.42
CA VAL A 2 -12.80 3.00 9.08
C VAL A 2 -14.32 3.21 9.00
N LEU A 3 -15.06 2.26 8.41
CA LEU A 3 -16.52 2.36 8.25
C LEU A 3 -17.29 2.05 9.53
N GLU A 4 -16.92 0.97 10.22
CA GLU A 4 -17.68 0.37 11.34
C GLU A 4 -16.96 0.42 12.70
N GLY A 5 -15.72 0.93 12.76
CA GLY A 5 -14.94 0.99 14.00
C GLY A 5 -15.28 2.21 14.85
N ASN A 6 -14.53 2.37 15.95
CA ASN A 6 -14.70 3.50 16.85
C ASN A 6 -14.55 4.84 16.08
N PRO A 7 -15.61 5.67 16.00
CA PRO A 7 -15.57 6.94 15.28
C PRO A 7 -14.47 7.88 15.79
N ASN A 8 -14.17 7.83 17.08
CA ASN A 8 -13.14 8.66 17.71
C ASN A 8 -11.70 8.25 17.30
N SER A 9 -11.53 7.07 16.69
CA SER A 9 -10.23 6.55 16.22
C SER A 9 -10.11 6.57 14.69
N VAL A 10 -10.95 7.34 14.00
CA VAL A 10 -10.90 7.44 12.53
C VAL A 10 -9.54 7.95 12.04
N THR A 11 -8.91 8.87 12.78
CA THR A 11 -7.57 9.39 12.46
C THR A 11 -6.49 8.33 12.59
N ASP A 12 -6.58 7.44 13.58
CA ASP A 12 -5.63 6.32 13.76
C ASP A 12 -5.69 5.36 12.57
N ALA A 13 -6.89 5.13 12.02
CA ALA A 13 -7.05 4.30 10.83
C ALA A 13 -6.44 4.96 9.58
N GLY A 14 -6.52 6.29 9.46
CA GLY A 14 -5.82 7.04 8.41
C GLY A 14 -4.30 6.95 8.53
N VAL A 15 -3.77 7.10 9.75
CA VAL A 15 -2.33 6.88 10.02
C VAL A 15 -1.92 5.45 9.65
N GLY A 16 -2.71 4.46 10.05
CA GLY A 16 -2.47 3.05 9.69
C GLY A 16 -2.43 2.81 8.18
N ALA A 17 -3.34 3.42 7.42
CA ALA A 17 -3.35 3.32 5.96
C ALA A 17 -2.10 3.94 5.32
N LEU A 18 -1.69 5.12 5.78
CA LEU A 18 -0.47 5.80 5.32
C LEU A 18 0.79 4.96 5.60
N CYS A 19 0.87 4.37 6.80
CA CYS A 19 1.96 3.48 7.19
C CYS A 19 1.99 2.22 6.31
N ALA A 20 0.84 1.57 6.10
CA ALA A 20 0.73 0.37 5.28
C ALA A 20 1.15 0.64 3.82
N ARG A 21 0.67 1.73 3.21
CA ARG A 21 1.07 2.14 1.86
C ARG A 21 2.59 2.33 1.77
N THR A 22 3.17 3.02 2.75
CA THR A 22 4.62 3.29 2.78
C THR A 22 5.43 2.01 2.94
N ALA A 23 4.98 1.09 3.79
CA ALA A 23 5.62 -0.20 4.00
C ALA A 23 5.62 -1.04 2.71
N VAL A 24 4.50 -1.09 1.98
CA VAL A 24 4.41 -1.79 0.68
C VAL A 24 5.39 -1.20 -0.33
N LYS A 25 5.44 0.14 -0.45
CA LYS A 25 6.41 0.81 -1.34
C LYS A 25 7.85 0.46 -1.00
N GLY A 26 8.21 0.55 0.29
CA GLY A 26 9.55 0.20 0.77
C GLY A 26 9.91 -1.26 0.47
N ALA A 27 8.99 -2.20 0.74
CA ALA A 27 9.18 -3.61 0.43
C ALA A 27 9.41 -3.84 -1.07
N PHE A 28 8.64 -3.16 -1.93
CA PHE A 28 8.78 -3.33 -3.38
C PHE A 28 10.10 -2.75 -3.92
N LEU A 29 10.63 -1.68 -3.32
CA LEU A 29 11.99 -1.20 -3.64
C LEU A 29 13.05 -2.28 -3.37
N ASN A 30 12.95 -2.98 -2.24
CA ASN A 30 13.85 -4.09 -1.92
C ASN A 30 13.72 -5.25 -2.93
N VAL A 31 12.49 -5.55 -3.36
CA VAL A 31 12.25 -6.55 -4.43
C VAL A 31 12.92 -6.12 -5.74
N LYS A 32 12.78 -4.85 -6.16
CA LYS A 32 13.42 -4.32 -7.38
C LYS A 32 14.94 -4.46 -7.34
N ILE A 33 15.56 -4.12 -6.19
CA ILE A 33 17.02 -4.25 -6.00
C ILE A 33 17.44 -5.71 -6.14
N ASN A 34 16.80 -6.63 -5.41
CA ASN A 34 17.17 -8.05 -5.45
C ASN A 34 16.90 -8.67 -6.83
N ALA A 35 15.80 -8.33 -7.48
CA ALA A 35 15.43 -8.85 -8.81
C ALA A 35 16.41 -8.39 -9.90
N SER A 36 17.02 -7.20 -9.77
CA SER A 36 17.99 -6.70 -10.76
C SER A 36 19.23 -7.60 -10.91
N GLY A 37 19.59 -8.35 -9.86
CA GLY A 37 20.72 -9.29 -9.86
C GLY A 37 20.40 -10.68 -10.39
N LEU A 38 19.15 -10.98 -10.79
CA LEU A 38 18.75 -12.31 -11.22
C LEU A 38 18.90 -12.52 -12.73
N GLU A 39 19.35 -13.72 -13.11
CA GLU A 39 19.48 -14.15 -14.50
C GLU A 39 18.14 -14.60 -15.09
N ASP A 40 17.26 -15.21 -14.29
CA ASP A 40 15.93 -15.65 -14.70
C ASP A 40 15.00 -14.47 -15.00
N LYS A 41 14.93 -14.09 -16.28
CA LYS A 41 14.17 -12.92 -16.74
C LYS A 41 12.65 -13.11 -16.67
N GLU A 42 12.16 -14.33 -16.81
CA GLU A 42 10.73 -14.62 -16.69
C GLU A 42 10.29 -14.48 -15.24
N TYR A 43 11.07 -15.01 -14.29
CA TYR A 43 10.82 -14.81 -12.87
C TYR A 43 10.87 -13.33 -12.48
N VAL A 44 11.91 -12.60 -12.94
CA VAL A 44 12.03 -11.15 -12.69
C VAL A 44 10.80 -10.39 -13.19
N LYS A 45 10.37 -10.67 -14.42
CA LYS A 45 9.18 -10.02 -14.99
C LYS A 45 7.93 -10.31 -14.15
N LYS A 46 7.74 -11.57 -13.76
CA LYS A 46 6.60 -11.99 -12.92
C LYS A 46 6.58 -11.24 -11.58
N VAL A 47 7.66 -11.27 -10.80
CA VAL A 47 7.67 -10.65 -9.47
C VAL A 47 7.57 -9.12 -9.53
N LEU A 48 8.11 -8.49 -10.58
CA LEU A 48 7.96 -7.06 -10.79
C LEU A 48 6.51 -6.69 -11.16
N GLN A 49 5.82 -7.50 -11.96
CA GLN A 49 4.41 -7.29 -12.25
C GLN A 49 3.55 -7.44 -10.98
N GLU A 50 3.75 -8.52 -10.22
CA GLU A 50 3.05 -8.75 -8.95
C GLU A 50 3.28 -7.60 -7.96
N GLY A 51 4.54 -7.17 -7.79
CA GLY A 51 4.89 -6.05 -6.91
C GLY A 51 4.24 -4.72 -7.33
N ASN A 52 4.19 -4.42 -8.64
CA ASN A 52 3.49 -3.24 -9.14
C ASN A 52 1.99 -3.29 -8.84
N THR A 53 1.35 -4.45 -9.03
CA THR A 53 -0.07 -4.62 -8.70
C THR A 53 -0.33 -4.43 -7.20
N ILE A 54 0.52 -4.99 -6.34
CA ILE A 54 0.40 -4.82 -4.89
C ILE A 54 0.59 -3.34 -4.48
N GLU A 55 1.60 -2.66 -5.03
CA GLU A 55 1.83 -1.23 -4.78
C GLU A 55 0.63 -0.38 -5.21
N ALA A 56 0.10 -0.59 -6.43
CA ALA A 56 -1.04 0.14 -6.94
C ALA A 56 -2.30 -0.08 -6.09
N ASN A 57 -2.54 -1.32 -5.65
CA ASN A 57 -3.67 -1.63 -4.76
C ASN A 57 -3.51 -0.96 -3.39
N ALA A 58 -2.29 -0.92 -2.83
CA ALA A 58 -2.04 -0.26 -1.56
C ALA A 58 -2.26 1.25 -1.63
N VAL A 59 -1.88 1.90 -2.73
CA VAL A 59 -2.17 3.33 -2.98
C VAL A 59 -3.68 3.55 -3.07
N LYS A 60 -4.38 2.76 -3.90
CA LYS A 60 -5.83 2.90 -4.07
C LYS A 60 -6.59 2.72 -2.75
N LEU A 61 -6.26 1.70 -1.97
CA LEU A 61 -6.91 1.44 -0.68
C LEU A 61 -6.65 2.55 0.33
N GLU A 62 -5.44 3.11 0.35
CA GLU A 62 -5.13 4.26 1.20
C GLU A 62 -5.91 5.50 0.77
N GLU A 63 -6.02 5.78 -0.54
CA GLU A 63 -6.83 6.89 -1.07
C GLU A 63 -8.31 6.77 -0.67
N GLU A 64 -8.89 5.57 -0.79
CA GLU A 64 -10.27 5.28 -0.36
C GLU A 64 -10.45 5.54 1.14
N ILE A 65 -9.50 5.11 1.98
CA ILE A 65 -9.54 5.35 3.43
C ILE A 65 -9.43 6.86 3.73
N MET A 66 -8.53 7.57 3.05
CA MET A 66 -8.34 9.00 3.25
C MET A 66 -9.54 9.82 2.79
N ALA A 67 -10.26 9.38 1.75
CA ALA A 67 -11.51 10.00 1.34
C ALA A 67 -12.58 9.89 2.45
N ILE A 68 -12.80 8.69 2.99
CA ILE A 68 -13.76 8.48 4.08
C ILE A 68 -13.37 9.28 5.33
N LEU A 69 -12.07 9.36 5.63
CA LEU A 69 -11.58 10.14 6.76
C LEU A 69 -11.89 11.62 6.59
N LYS A 70 -11.61 12.20 5.42
CA LYS A 70 -11.91 13.62 5.12
C LYS A 70 -13.39 13.94 5.31
N ASP A 71 -14.28 13.06 4.85
CA ASP A 71 -15.72 13.24 5.02
C ASP A 71 -16.18 13.17 6.49
N ARG A 72 -15.39 12.57 7.38
CA ARG A 72 -15.72 12.41 8.82
C ARG A 72 -15.08 13.47 9.73
N ILE A 73 -14.00 14.11 9.30
CA ILE A 73 -13.32 15.15 10.08
C ILE A 73 -13.61 16.57 9.58
N GLY A 74 -14.26 16.70 8.42
CA GLY A 74 -14.70 17.95 7.80
C GLY A 74 -16.13 18.31 8.13
#